data_AF-A0A2M8AC41-F1
#
_entry.id   AF-A0A2M8AC41-F1
#
_cell.length_a   1.000
_cell.length_b   1.000
_cell.length_c   1.000
_cell.angle_alpha   90.00
_cell.angle_beta   90.00
_cell.angle_gamma   90.00
#
_symmetry.space_group_name_H-M   'P 1'
#
loop_
_entity.id
_entity.type
_entity.pdbx_description
1 polymer ?
#
loop_
_entity_poly.entity_id
_entity_poly.type
_entity_poly.pdbx_seq_one_letter_code
_entity_poly.pdbx_strand_id
1 'polypeptide(L)'
;ILAFNNEEEMCQTSMAFATQPIPKGNRVGIITNTGGPAVIATDELVSAGMVLPLLSEKAKAILTETMLPEASINNPIDVVATGGGQHFRSALDVLMNEDTIDSIYINFVTAPFTDTDEVARQIVEVNKMHKKPIVCNFMTNQSMERYQITTKIMKDGGVPCYAFPTTAAKALGALYKYHQVSTRNIGEAKIFTDVKKENALAIINEAKKEGKTFLSSTQVYNLLAQYGIPVADWRIANSVDDAVKAATEIVFPVVVKADAESLVHKSDMGGVAINLKNAEEIRVVVENMKAKFNAPDLKFFIQKFLPGGRELIAGVSAKKDLGHLIMFGIGGIYVEVLKDVIFKIAPVTEVEANEMLSNIKTAKLLEGVRGEKGIDKASVIEIIQRLSQLVCDLPMIQEMDLNPIMAFEDKAFVVDARIKI
;
A
#
# COMPACT_ATOMS: atom_id res chain seq x y z
N ILE A 1 -1.50 4.80 -2.40
CA ILE A 1 -2.34 5.41 -1.33
C ILE A 1 -1.47 6.42 -0.60
N LEU A 2 -1.95 7.65 -0.42
CA LEU A 2 -1.27 8.63 0.43
C LEU A 2 -1.77 8.41 1.87
N ALA A 3 -0.86 8.15 2.80
CA ALA A 3 -1.18 7.86 4.19
C ALA A 3 -0.67 8.98 5.10
N PHE A 4 -1.42 9.25 6.17
CA PHE A 4 -1.11 10.24 7.20
C PHE A 4 -1.12 9.56 8.56
N ASN A 5 -0.30 10.04 9.50
CA ASN A 5 -0.17 9.40 10.81
C ASN A 5 -1.34 9.72 11.74
N ASN A 6 -2.01 10.85 11.51
CA ASN A 6 -3.16 11.29 12.29
C ASN A 6 -4.04 12.27 11.50
N GLU A 7 -5.20 12.60 12.06
CA GLU A 7 -6.18 13.52 11.50
C GLU A 7 -5.63 14.94 11.31
N GLU A 8 -4.83 15.44 12.26
CA GLU A 8 -4.25 16.78 12.17
C GLU A 8 -3.34 16.91 10.95
N GLU A 9 -2.42 15.97 10.74
CA GLU A 9 -1.52 15.94 9.59
C GLU A 9 -2.30 15.91 8.27
N MET A 10 -3.37 15.11 8.22
CA MET A 10 -4.27 15.05 7.05
C MET A 10 -4.97 16.39 6.81
N CYS A 11 -5.56 17.01 7.83
CA CYS A 11 -6.25 18.29 7.74
C CYS A 11 -5.31 19.42 7.30
N GLN A 12 -4.13 19.51 7.91
CA GLN A 12 -3.11 20.50 7.55
C GLN A 12 -2.65 20.34 6.10
N THR A 13 -2.44 19.10 5.67
CA THR A 13 -2.03 18.80 4.29
C THR A 13 -3.14 19.11 3.29
N SER A 14 -4.41 18.90 3.65
CA SER A 14 -5.54 19.15 2.74
C SER A 14 -5.63 20.60 2.27
N MET A 15 -5.20 21.57 3.11
CA MET A 15 -5.11 22.97 2.73
C MET A 15 -4.19 23.19 1.53
N ALA A 16 -3.04 22.52 1.48
CA ALA A 16 -2.12 22.61 0.36
C ALA A 16 -2.73 21.98 -0.89
N PHE A 17 -3.33 20.79 -0.80
CA PHE A 17 -4.03 20.15 -1.94
C PHE A 17 -5.17 20.99 -2.50
N ALA A 18 -5.91 21.71 -1.64
CA ALA A 18 -7.04 22.52 -2.04
C ALA A 18 -6.63 23.81 -2.77
N THR A 19 -5.39 24.28 -2.58
CA THR A 19 -4.98 25.64 -2.98
C THR A 19 -3.76 25.68 -3.90
N GLN A 20 -3.01 24.59 -4.03
CA GLN A 20 -1.73 24.55 -4.74
C GLN A 20 -1.72 23.49 -5.84
N PRO A 21 -1.01 23.74 -6.96
CA PRO A 21 -0.78 22.72 -7.97
C PRO A 21 0.12 21.61 -7.44
N ILE A 22 0.07 20.43 -8.04
CA ILE A 22 0.97 19.32 -7.71
C ILE A 22 2.36 19.62 -8.30
N PRO A 23 3.47 19.49 -7.54
CA PRO A 23 4.81 19.73 -8.07
C PRO A 23 5.16 18.70 -9.14
N LYS A 24 5.95 19.11 -10.14
CA LYS A 24 6.39 18.22 -11.25
C LYS A 24 7.51 17.26 -10.87
N GLY A 25 8.09 17.42 -9.69
CA GLY A 25 9.27 16.71 -9.24
C GLY A 25 9.58 17.05 -7.79
N ASN A 26 10.78 16.68 -7.35
CA ASN A 26 11.18 16.71 -5.95
C ASN A 26 12.13 17.86 -5.62
N ARG A 27 12.39 18.78 -6.56
CA ARG A 27 13.38 19.83 -6.39
C ARG A 27 12.73 21.07 -5.76
N VAL A 28 13.15 21.43 -4.56
CA VAL A 28 12.56 22.52 -3.79
C VAL A 28 13.52 23.71 -3.67
N GLY A 29 12.99 24.90 -3.89
CA GLY A 29 13.66 26.16 -3.58
C GLY A 29 13.15 26.70 -2.25
N ILE A 30 14.05 27.09 -1.36
CA ILE A 30 13.69 27.67 -0.06
C ILE A 30 14.00 29.17 -0.06
N ILE A 31 13.05 29.97 0.42
CA ILE A 31 13.25 31.38 0.75
C ILE A 31 13.11 31.52 2.26
N THR A 32 14.03 32.22 2.92
CA THR A 32 13.95 32.48 4.34
C THR A 32 14.47 33.85 4.74
N ASN A 33 14.07 34.37 5.89
CA ASN A 33 14.72 35.51 6.55
C ASN A 33 15.47 35.14 7.83
N THR A 34 15.53 33.85 8.17
CA THR A 34 16.29 33.33 9.32
C THR A 34 16.64 31.86 9.13
N GLY A 35 17.91 31.51 9.38
CA GLY A 35 18.44 30.18 9.09
C GLY A 35 17.84 29.05 9.94
N GLY A 36 17.50 29.27 11.21
CA GLY A 36 17.09 28.20 12.13
C GLY A 36 15.89 27.38 11.63
N PRO A 37 14.73 27.99 11.37
CA PRO A 37 13.58 27.27 10.83
C PRO A 37 13.79 26.75 9.41
N ALA A 38 14.66 27.38 8.61
CA ALA A 38 15.00 26.87 7.28
C ALA A 38 15.77 25.54 7.35
N VAL A 39 16.64 25.35 8.35
CA VAL A 39 17.29 24.06 8.61
C VAL A 39 16.25 22.99 8.98
N ILE A 40 15.32 23.29 9.89
CA ILE A 40 14.23 22.37 10.27
C ILE A 40 13.39 21.97 9.05
N ALA A 41 13.03 22.95 8.21
CA ALA A 41 12.28 22.69 6.98
C ALA A 41 13.08 21.81 6.01
N THR A 42 14.39 22.07 5.87
CA THR A 42 15.27 21.28 4.99
C THR A 42 15.32 19.83 5.41
N ASP A 43 15.52 19.53 6.69
CA ASP A 43 15.57 18.17 7.22
C ASP A 43 14.27 17.40 6.91
N GLU A 44 13.12 18.06 7.13
CA GLU A 44 11.81 17.44 6.89
C GLU A 44 11.52 17.24 5.39
N LEU A 45 11.87 18.21 4.54
CA LEU A 45 11.73 18.10 3.08
C LEU A 45 12.61 16.97 2.52
N VAL A 46 13.85 16.86 2.99
CA VAL A 46 14.79 15.79 2.60
C VAL A 46 14.27 14.43 3.08
N SER A 47 13.76 14.34 4.31
CA SER A 47 13.11 13.12 4.82
C SER A 47 11.89 12.71 3.98
N ALA A 48 11.19 13.67 3.37
CA ALA A 48 10.10 13.42 2.43
C ALA A 48 10.57 13.05 1.00
N GLY A 49 11.88 12.93 0.76
CA GLY A 49 12.46 12.58 -0.55
C GLY A 49 12.66 13.77 -1.49
N MET A 50 12.54 15.00 -0.99
CA MET A 50 12.81 16.22 -1.76
C MET A 50 14.30 16.58 -1.71
N VAL A 51 14.75 17.36 -2.69
CA VAL A 51 16.15 17.78 -2.83
C VAL A 51 16.24 19.28 -3.03
N LEU A 52 17.29 19.90 -2.50
CA LEU A 52 17.57 21.32 -2.65
C LEU A 52 18.70 21.48 -3.68
N PRO A 53 18.39 21.68 -4.97
CA PRO A 53 19.44 21.83 -5.97
C PRO A 53 20.14 23.19 -5.84
N LEU A 54 21.35 23.26 -6.38
CA LEU A 54 22.06 24.52 -6.58
C LEU A 54 21.31 25.39 -7.59
N LEU A 55 21.25 26.69 -7.31
CA LEU A 55 20.70 27.68 -8.25
C LEU A 55 21.66 27.89 -9.42
N SER A 56 21.10 28.18 -10.60
CA SER A 56 21.89 28.50 -11.79
C SER A 56 22.70 29.79 -11.59
N GLU A 57 23.79 29.94 -12.34
CA GLU A 57 24.56 31.19 -12.32
C GLU A 57 23.73 32.39 -12.77
N LYS A 58 22.75 32.17 -13.67
CA LYS A 58 21.77 33.20 -14.07
C LYS A 58 20.90 33.63 -12.88
N ALA A 59 20.37 32.67 -12.12
CA ALA A 59 19.59 32.96 -10.92
C ALA A 59 20.42 33.73 -9.89
N LYS A 60 21.65 33.28 -9.61
CA LYS A 60 22.56 33.95 -8.67
C LYS A 60 22.91 35.38 -9.10
N ALA A 61 23.13 35.62 -10.39
CA ALA A 61 23.41 36.96 -10.90
C ALA A 61 22.24 37.92 -10.65
N ILE A 62 21.00 37.50 -10.94
CA ILE A 62 19.79 38.29 -10.65
C ILE A 62 19.68 38.57 -9.14
N LEU A 63 19.87 37.54 -8.31
CA LEU A 63 19.80 37.68 -6.85
C LEU A 63 20.89 38.60 -6.30
N THR A 64 22.09 38.62 -6.89
CA THR A 64 23.18 39.52 -6.47
C THR A 64 22.83 40.98 -6.70
N GLU A 65 22.08 41.30 -7.76
CA GLU A 65 21.67 42.67 -8.08
C GLU A 65 20.49 43.14 -7.21
N THR A 66 19.62 42.23 -6.77
CA THR A 66 18.36 42.58 -6.10
C THR A 66 18.37 42.38 -4.59
N MET A 67 19.30 41.59 -4.06
CA MET A 67 19.37 41.27 -2.63
C MET A 67 20.25 42.24 -1.85
N LEU A 68 20.04 42.25 -0.53
CA LEU A 68 20.93 42.95 0.39
C LEU A 68 22.33 42.30 0.38
N PRO A 69 23.42 43.06 0.61
CA PRO A 69 24.78 42.51 0.61
C PRO A 69 25.01 41.35 1.58
N GLU A 70 24.26 41.32 2.69
CA GLU A 70 24.35 40.30 3.73
C GLU A 70 23.51 39.03 3.42
N ALA A 71 22.71 39.06 2.36
CA ALA A 71 21.85 37.95 1.98
C ALA A 71 22.65 36.75 1.44
N SER A 72 22.14 35.54 1.72
CA SER A 72 22.61 34.33 1.05
C SER A 72 21.82 34.11 -0.23
N ILE A 73 22.50 34.06 -1.37
CA ILE A 73 21.90 33.81 -2.69
C ILE A 73 21.99 32.34 -3.13
N ASN A 74 22.32 31.44 -2.21
CA ASN A 74 22.29 29.99 -2.45
C ASN A 74 20.86 29.44 -2.27
N ASN A 75 20.66 28.13 -2.36
CA ASN A 75 19.43 27.48 -1.93
C ASN A 75 19.72 26.77 -0.60
N PRO A 76 19.14 27.19 0.54
CA PRO A 76 18.13 28.26 0.74
C PRO A 76 18.61 29.69 0.45
N ILE A 77 17.72 30.51 -0.12
CA ILE A 77 17.89 31.96 -0.28
C ILE A 77 17.55 32.62 1.07
N ASP A 78 18.53 33.22 1.73
CA ASP A 78 18.33 33.95 2.99
C ASP A 78 18.28 35.46 2.70
N VAL A 79 17.09 36.05 2.71
CA VAL A 79 16.87 37.49 2.46
C VAL A 79 17.17 38.36 3.68
N VAL A 80 17.68 37.76 4.76
CA VAL A 80 17.95 38.34 6.08
C VAL A 80 16.73 38.95 6.78
N ALA A 81 16.83 39.18 8.09
CA ALA A 81 15.70 39.66 8.90
C ALA A 81 15.11 40.98 8.38
N THR A 82 15.95 41.86 7.82
CA THR A 82 15.59 43.18 7.26
C THR A 82 15.05 43.12 5.83
N GLY A 83 15.01 41.94 5.20
CA GLY A 83 14.44 41.76 3.88
C GLY A 83 12.93 42.02 3.86
N GLY A 84 12.50 43.09 3.19
CA GLY A 84 11.09 43.37 2.85
C GLY A 84 10.59 42.62 1.61
N GLY A 85 9.33 42.86 1.22
CA GLY A 85 8.67 42.09 0.15
C GLY A 85 9.26 42.28 -1.23
N GLN A 86 9.99 43.37 -1.53
CA GLN A 86 10.76 43.45 -2.78
C GLN A 86 11.80 42.32 -2.90
N HIS A 87 12.44 41.94 -1.78
CA HIS A 87 13.44 40.87 -1.75
C HIS A 87 12.76 39.51 -1.85
N PHE A 88 11.68 39.28 -1.10
CA PHE A 88 10.87 38.06 -1.24
C PHE A 88 10.32 37.90 -2.66
N ARG A 89 9.85 38.99 -3.28
CA ARG A 89 9.35 39.01 -4.65
C ARG A 89 10.44 38.63 -5.64
N SER A 90 11.64 39.21 -5.53
CA SER A 90 12.75 38.88 -6.42
C SER A 90 13.17 37.41 -6.27
N ALA A 91 13.30 36.90 -5.04
CA ALA A 91 13.61 35.49 -4.80
C ALA A 91 12.53 34.56 -5.38
N LEU A 92 11.25 34.91 -5.19
CA LEU A 92 10.10 34.19 -5.75
C LEU A 92 10.14 34.15 -7.27
N ASP A 93 10.33 35.29 -7.93
CA ASP A 93 10.36 35.38 -9.39
C ASP A 93 11.51 34.55 -9.97
N VAL A 94 12.67 34.55 -9.31
CA VAL A 94 13.81 33.70 -9.67
C VAL A 94 13.46 32.22 -9.55
N LEU A 95 12.98 31.77 -8.37
CA LEU A 95 12.64 30.37 -8.15
C LEU A 95 11.46 29.89 -9.02
N MET A 96 10.50 30.76 -9.33
CA MET A 96 9.36 30.44 -10.20
C MET A 96 9.79 30.23 -11.65
N ASN A 97 10.90 30.86 -12.08
CA ASN A 97 11.44 30.75 -13.43
C ASN A 97 12.64 29.81 -13.57
N GLU A 98 13.17 29.30 -12.46
CA GLU A 98 14.27 28.34 -12.47
C GLU A 98 13.79 26.93 -12.81
N ASP A 99 14.21 26.37 -13.94
CA ASP A 99 13.77 25.03 -14.39
C ASP A 99 14.29 23.90 -13.50
N THR A 100 15.31 24.18 -12.68
CA THR A 100 15.81 23.24 -11.66
C THR A 100 14.92 23.17 -10.41
N ILE A 101 13.87 23.97 -10.30
CA ILE A 101 12.98 24.02 -9.13
C ILE A 101 11.57 23.60 -9.51
N ASP A 102 10.97 22.67 -8.77
CA ASP A 102 9.61 22.16 -8.96
C ASP A 102 8.61 22.74 -7.96
N SER A 103 9.07 23.23 -6.81
CA SER A 103 8.26 23.80 -5.74
C SER A 103 9.02 24.82 -4.90
N ILE A 104 8.28 25.67 -4.19
CA ILE A 104 8.85 26.74 -3.36
C ILE A 104 8.33 26.60 -1.93
N TYR A 105 9.27 26.61 -0.99
CA TYR A 105 9.00 26.69 0.43
C TYR A 105 9.46 28.06 0.95
N ILE A 106 8.61 28.74 1.71
CA ILE A 106 8.94 30.04 2.29
C ILE A 106 8.88 29.94 3.80
N ASN A 107 10.00 30.20 4.46
CA ASN A 107 10.02 30.44 5.90
C ASN A 107 10.06 31.94 6.17
N PHE A 108 9.10 32.43 6.95
CA PHE A 108 9.07 33.83 7.36
C PHE A 108 8.82 33.94 8.86
N VAL A 109 9.77 34.56 9.56
CA VAL A 109 9.63 34.89 10.98
C VAL A 109 9.41 36.39 11.11
N THR A 110 8.36 36.79 11.82
CA THR A 110 8.04 38.23 11.97
C THR A 110 9.20 38.98 12.62
N ALA A 111 9.68 40.00 11.91
CA ALA A 111 10.57 41.01 12.44
C ALA A 111 9.79 42.32 12.71
N PRO A 112 10.06 43.06 13.80
CA PRO A 112 9.33 44.29 14.14
C PRO A 112 9.38 45.37 13.04
N PHE A 113 10.45 45.38 12.25
CA PHE A 113 10.77 46.43 11.27
C PHE A 113 10.42 46.07 9.81
N THR A 114 9.89 44.88 9.53
CA THR A 114 9.59 44.41 8.17
C THR A 114 8.09 44.43 7.92
N ASP A 115 7.62 44.91 6.76
CA ASP A 115 6.20 44.87 6.38
C ASP A 115 5.74 43.44 5.98
N THR A 116 5.26 42.67 6.97
CA THR A 116 4.75 41.32 6.77
C THR A 116 3.56 41.25 5.80
N ASP A 117 2.72 42.28 5.75
CA ASP A 117 1.53 42.29 4.88
C ASP A 117 1.92 42.54 3.42
N GLU A 118 2.96 43.37 3.20
CA GLU A 118 3.52 43.58 1.86
C GLU A 118 4.23 42.32 1.36
N VAL A 119 5.01 41.63 2.20
CA VAL A 119 5.56 40.31 1.87
C VAL A 119 4.45 39.32 1.47
N ALA A 120 3.37 39.22 2.26
CA ALA A 120 2.25 38.35 1.93
C ALA A 120 1.58 38.71 0.60
N ARG A 121 1.36 40.01 0.32
CA ARG A 121 0.82 40.46 -0.97
C ARG A 121 1.72 40.05 -2.14
N GLN A 122 3.04 40.18 -2.01
CA GLN A 122 3.96 39.74 -3.07
C GLN A 122 3.91 38.23 -3.30
N ILE A 123 3.84 37.42 -2.23
CA ILE A 123 3.70 35.96 -2.36
C ILE A 123 2.39 35.63 -3.08
N VAL A 124 1.28 36.27 -2.71
CA VAL A 124 -0.03 36.07 -3.33
C VAL A 124 -0.01 36.44 -4.82
N GLU A 125 0.59 37.57 -5.20
CA GLU A 125 0.67 37.96 -6.61
C GLU A 125 1.43 36.93 -7.46
N VAL A 126 2.51 36.33 -6.93
CA VAL A 126 3.23 35.26 -7.62
C VAL A 126 2.43 33.96 -7.64
N ASN A 127 1.70 33.64 -6.56
CA ASN A 127 0.86 32.45 -6.47
C ASN A 127 -0.24 32.39 -7.54
N LYS A 128 -0.80 33.55 -7.93
CA LYS A 128 -1.81 33.64 -9.01
C LYS A 128 -1.33 33.09 -10.36
N MET A 129 -0.02 32.96 -10.57
CA MET A 129 0.53 32.35 -11.78
C MET A 129 0.29 30.83 -11.83
N HIS A 130 0.06 30.18 -10.68
CA HIS A 130 -0.19 28.74 -10.52
C HIS A 130 0.82 27.81 -11.24
N LYS A 131 2.06 28.27 -11.42
CA LYS A 131 3.10 27.52 -12.17
C LYS A 131 3.78 26.45 -11.32
N LYS A 132 4.07 26.75 -10.05
CA LYS A 132 4.70 25.85 -9.07
C LYS A 132 4.03 26.03 -7.72
N PRO A 133 3.90 24.98 -6.90
CA PRO A 133 3.33 25.11 -5.56
C PRO A 133 4.22 25.97 -4.66
N ILE A 134 3.56 26.82 -3.88
CA ILE A 134 4.15 27.63 -2.83
C ILE A 134 3.53 27.19 -1.50
N VAL A 135 4.37 26.82 -0.53
CA VAL A 135 3.94 26.56 0.84
C VAL A 135 4.71 27.48 1.78
N CYS A 136 3.99 28.14 2.69
CA CYS A 136 4.57 29.10 3.61
C CYS A 136 4.53 28.60 5.05
N ASN A 137 5.64 28.75 5.75
CA ASN A 137 5.70 28.78 7.20
C ASN A 137 5.79 30.23 7.66
N PHE A 138 4.78 30.69 8.40
CA PHE A 138 4.79 32.01 9.02
C PHE A 138 4.84 31.87 10.53
N MET A 139 6.00 32.15 11.11
CA MET A 139 6.23 32.08 12.55
C MET A 139 6.09 33.47 13.16
N THR A 140 5.06 33.64 13.98
CA THR A 140 4.82 34.89 14.69
C THR A 140 4.00 34.66 15.94
N ASN A 141 3.89 35.69 16.78
CA ASN A 141 2.92 35.70 17.86
C ASN A 141 1.50 35.78 17.27
N GLN A 142 0.73 34.71 17.45
CA GLN A 142 -0.62 34.58 16.89
C GLN A 142 -1.65 35.52 17.52
N SER A 143 -1.37 36.11 18.69
CA SER A 143 -2.26 37.08 19.33
C SER A 143 -2.15 38.49 18.76
N MET A 144 -1.18 38.76 17.88
CA MET A 144 -1.01 40.07 17.25
C MET A 144 -2.02 40.26 16.12
N GLU A 145 -2.66 41.43 16.04
CA GLU A 145 -3.55 41.82 14.94
C GLU A 145 -2.86 41.65 13.57
N ARG A 146 -1.59 42.03 13.51
CA ARG A 146 -0.75 41.86 12.32
C ARG A 146 -0.73 40.43 11.79
N TYR A 147 -0.69 39.41 12.67
CA TYR A 147 -0.77 38.02 12.24
C TYR A 147 -2.09 37.71 11.54
N GLN A 148 -3.21 38.22 12.08
CA GLN A 148 -4.54 37.98 11.53
C GLN A 148 -4.68 38.60 10.13
N ILE A 149 -4.14 39.80 9.93
CA ILE A 149 -4.15 40.49 8.62
C ILE A 149 -3.28 39.73 7.62
N THR A 150 -2.00 39.47 7.95
CA THR A 150 -1.07 38.77 7.06
C THR A 150 -1.60 37.38 6.66
N THR A 151 -2.08 36.60 7.63
CA THR A 151 -2.63 35.26 7.34
C THR A 151 -3.93 35.31 6.53
N LYS A 152 -4.77 36.34 6.74
CA LYS A 152 -5.95 36.56 5.91
C LYS A 152 -5.58 36.86 4.46
N ILE A 153 -4.58 37.70 4.22
CA ILE A 153 -4.06 37.97 2.86
C ILE A 153 -3.61 36.67 2.18
N MET A 154 -2.82 35.86 2.89
CA MET A 154 -2.33 34.57 2.37
C MET A 154 -3.48 33.61 2.06
N LYS A 155 -4.44 33.49 2.98
CA LYS A 155 -5.62 32.63 2.82
C LYS A 155 -6.50 33.06 1.65
N ASP A 156 -6.83 34.35 1.57
CA ASP A 156 -7.67 34.89 0.50
C ASP A 156 -6.96 34.81 -0.87
N GLY A 157 -5.63 34.85 -0.88
CA GLY A 157 -4.79 34.63 -2.05
C GLY A 157 -4.46 33.18 -2.38
N GLY A 158 -5.04 32.20 -1.67
CA GLY A 158 -4.87 30.78 -1.92
C GLY A 158 -3.45 30.26 -1.63
N VAL A 159 -2.73 30.85 -0.67
CA VAL A 159 -1.40 30.38 -0.25
C VAL A 159 -1.53 29.66 1.11
N PRO A 160 -1.23 28.35 1.19
CA PRO A 160 -1.29 27.63 2.45
C PRO A 160 -0.16 28.11 3.37
N CYS A 161 -0.53 28.51 4.58
CA CYS A 161 0.35 29.14 5.54
C CYS A 161 0.23 28.45 6.91
N TYR A 162 1.37 27.99 7.45
CA TYR A 162 1.43 27.17 8.65
C TYR A 162 2.29 27.83 9.73
N ALA A 163 1.96 27.58 11.00
CA ALA A 163 2.68 28.14 12.15
C ALA A 163 4.07 27.50 12.38
N PHE A 164 4.23 26.23 12.02
CA PHE A 164 5.47 25.47 12.27
C PHE A 164 6.17 25.04 10.98
N PRO A 165 7.51 25.12 10.93
CA PRO A 165 8.27 24.78 9.73
C PRO A 165 8.08 23.33 9.32
N THR A 166 8.06 22.41 10.29
CA THR A 166 7.81 20.99 10.08
C THR A 166 6.45 20.72 9.44
N THR A 167 5.38 21.39 9.90
CA THR A 167 4.03 21.19 9.35
C THR A 167 3.94 21.66 7.90
N ALA A 168 4.51 22.83 7.59
CA ALA A 168 4.60 23.33 6.21
C ALA A 168 5.40 22.36 5.32
N ALA A 169 6.53 21.83 5.82
CA ALA A 169 7.41 20.96 5.04
C ALA A 169 6.72 19.62 4.75
N LYS A 170 6.03 19.04 5.75
CA LYS A 170 5.20 17.85 5.58
C LYS A 170 4.09 18.04 4.55
N ALA A 171 3.42 19.19 4.56
CA ALA A 171 2.37 19.49 3.58
C ALA A 171 2.93 19.56 2.15
N LEU A 172 4.08 20.22 1.95
CA LEU A 172 4.73 20.27 0.64
C LEU A 172 5.24 18.88 0.20
N GLY A 173 5.86 18.14 1.12
CA GLY A 173 6.30 16.77 0.89
C GLY A 173 5.15 15.83 0.52
N ALA A 174 3.97 16.03 1.09
CA ALA A 174 2.79 15.25 0.74
C ALA A 174 2.26 15.55 -0.68
N LEU A 175 2.31 16.80 -1.15
CA LEU A 175 2.04 17.13 -2.56
C LEU A 175 3.00 16.36 -3.48
N TYR A 176 4.28 16.29 -3.14
CA TYR A 176 5.26 15.51 -3.90
C TYR A 176 5.00 13.99 -3.84
N LYS A 177 4.70 13.45 -2.66
CA LYS A 177 4.31 12.03 -2.53
C LYS A 177 3.07 11.71 -3.39
N TYR A 178 2.12 12.62 -3.48
CA TYR A 178 0.98 12.45 -4.38
C TYR A 178 1.39 12.49 -5.86
N HIS A 179 2.30 13.38 -6.25
CA HIS A 179 2.89 13.35 -7.60
C HIS A 179 3.45 11.96 -7.90
N GLN A 180 4.33 11.43 -7.02
CA GLN A 180 4.91 10.10 -7.19
C GLN A 180 3.85 9.01 -7.35
N VAL A 181 2.77 9.04 -6.57
CA VAL A 181 1.70 8.04 -6.64
C VAL A 181 0.86 8.19 -7.92
N SER A 182 0.54 9.42 -8.33
CA SER A 182 -0.35 9.72 -9.46
C SER A 182 0.31 9.58 -10.82
N THR A 183 1.62 9.80 -10.92
CA THR A 183 2.39 9.65 -12.16
C THR A 183 3.17 8.34 -12.23
N ARG A 184 3.05 7.48 -11.22
CA ARG A 184 3.71 6.17 -11.19
C ARG A 184 3.14 5.31 -12.31
N ASN A 185 4.03 4.68 -13.07
CA ASN A 185 3.65 3.66 -14.02
C ASN A 185 3.53 2.31 -13.30
N ILE A 186 2.30 1.83 -13.12
CA ILE A 186 2.04 0.48 -12.58
C ILE A 186 1.94 -0.59 -13.68
N GLY A 187 2.03 -0.21 -14.95
CA GLY A 187 1.77 -1.09 -16.08
C GLY A 187 0.29 -1.45 -16.20
N GLU A 188 0.00 -2.51 -16.94
CA GLU A 188 -1.34 -3.03 -17.14
C GLU A 188 -1.52 -4.35 -16.37
N ALA A 189 -2.74 -4.62 -15.92
CA ALA A 189 -3.05 -5.89 -15.30
C ALA A 189 -2.98 -7.02 -16.34
N LYS A 190 -2.25 -8.08 -16.03
CA LYS A 190 -2.17 -9.27 -16.89
C LYS A 190 -3.55 -9.93 -16.95
N ILE A 191 -4.02 -10.21 -18.17
CA ILE A 191 -5.25 -10.96 -18.41
C ILE A 191 -4.86 -12.39 -18.78
N PHE A 192 -5.25 -13.34 -17.95
CA PHE A 192 -5.11 -14.76 -18.20
C PHE A 192 -6.27 -15.24 -19.08
N THR A 193 -5.96 -15.80 -20.25
CA THR A 193 -6.95 -16.26 -21.24
C THR A 193 -7.32 -17.73 -21.07
N ASP A 194 -6.60 -18.47 -20.24
CA ASP A 194 -6.88 -19.86 -19.88
C ASP A 194 -7.97 -20.00 -18.79
N VAL A 195 -8.51 -18.87 -18.31
CA VAL A 195 -9.59 -18.84 -17.32
C VAL A 195 -10.92 -19.27 -17.90
N LYS A 196 -11.73 -19.97 -17.10
CA LYS A 196 -13.05 -20.48 -17.48
C LYS A 196 -14.14 -19.79 -16.65
N LYS A 197 -14.39 -18.52 -16.95
CA LYS A 197 -15.29 -17.64 -16.18
C LYS A 197 -16.71 -18.20 -16.07
N GLU A 198 -17.24 -18.78 -17.14
CA GLU A 198 -18.61 -19.33 -17.18
C GLU A 198 -18.76 -20.51 -16.21
N ASN A 199 -17.75 -21.39 -16.16
CA ASN A 199 -17.72 -22.51 -15.22
C ASN A 199 -17.66 -22.02 -13.76
N ALA A 200 -16.84 -21.00 -13.51
CA ALA A 200 -16.72 -20.37 -12.20
C ALA A 200 -18.04 -19.72 -11.73
N LEU A 201 -18.74 -19.03 -12.63
CA LEU A 201 -20.05 -18.45 -12.36
C LEU A 201 -21.10 -19.53 -12.07
N ALA A 202 -21.05 -20.68 -12.76
CA ALA A 202 -21.96 -21.80 -12.50
C ALA A 202 -21.82 -22.32 -11.05
N ILE A 203 -20.58 -22.47 -10.57
CA ILE A 203 -20.29 -22.89 -9.18
C ILE A 203 -20.91 -21.93 -8.16
N ILE A 204 -20.73 -20.62 -8.35
CA ILE A 204 -21.29 -19.61 -7.45
C ILE A 204 -22.82 -19.61 -7.51
N ASN A 205 -23.40 -19.69 -8.70
CA ASN A 205 -24.86 -19.67 -8.87
C ASN A 205 -25.53 -20.90 -8.25
N GLU A 206 -24.89 -22.08 -8.34
CA GLU A 206 -25.34 -23.29 -7.65
C GLU A 206 -25.34 -23.09 -6.13
N ALA A 207 -24.23 -22.61 -5.56
CA ALA A 207 -24.15 -22.32 -4.13
C ALA A 207 -25.21 -21.30 -3.66
N LYS A 208 -25.48 -20.26 -4.46
CA LYS A 208 -26.55 -19.29 -4.17
C LYS A 208 -27.95 -19.90 -4.21
N LYS A 209 -28.22 -20.82 -5.16
CA LYS A 209 -29.50 -21.55 -5.22
C LYS A 209 -29.71 -22.44 -4.00
N GLU A 210 -28.63 -22.98 -3.44
CA GLU A 210 -28.64 -23.74 -2.18
C GLU A 210 -28.75 -22.84 -0.93
N GLY A 211 -28.80 -21.51 -1.09
CA GLY A 211 -28.87 -20.57 0.03
C GLY A 211 -27.56 -20.42 0.82
N LYS A 212 -26.42 -20.83 0.24
CA LYS A 212 -25.12 -20.79 0.91
C LYS A 212 -24.50 -19.40 0.88
N THR A 213 -23.90 -19.01 2.00
CA THR A 213 -23.07 -17.80 2.14
C THR A 213 -21.58 -18.10 2.00
N PHE A 214 -21.17 -19.34 2.26
CA PHE A 214 -19.82 -19.85 2.08
C PHE A 214 -19.82 -21.01 1.07
N LEU A 215 -18.81 -21.05 0.20
CA LEU A 215 -18.60 -22.18 -0.68
C LEU A 215 -18.08 -23.39 0.12
N SER A 216 -18.53 -24.59 -0.26
CA SER A 216 -17.94 -25.84 0.27
C SER A 216 -16.51 -26.03 -0.21
N SER A 217 -15.72 -26.85 0.49
CA SER A 217 -14.32 -27.15 0.12
C SER A 217 -14.21 -27.58 -1.35
N THR A 218 -15.09 -28.48 -1.80
CA THR A 218 -15.12 -28.93 -3.20
C THR A 218 -15.37 -27.78 -4.18
N GLN A 219 -16.34 -26.89 -3.89
CA GLN A 219 -16.65 -25.74 -4.74
C GLN A 219 -15.48 -24.74 -4.78
N VAL A 220 -14.82 -24.48 -3.65
CA VAL A 220 -13.66 -23.59 -3.57
C VAL A 220 -12.52 -24.08 -4.47
N TYR A 221 -12.11 -25.34 -4.33
CA TYR A 221 -10.98 -25.86 -5.10
C TYR A 221 -11.31 -26.00 -6.60
N ASN A 222 -12.54 -26.36 -6.95
CA ASN A 222 -13.00 -26.36 -8.33
C ASN A 222 -13.03 -24.96 -8.94
N LEU A 223 -13.41 -23.94 -8.15
CA LEU A 223 -13.38 -22.53 -8.56
C LEU A 223 -11.95 -22.03 -8.80
N LEU A 224 -11.03 -22.32 -7.88
CA LEU A 224 -9.61 -21.99 -8.03
C LEU A 224 -9.00 -22.60 -9.31
N ALA A 225 -9.36 -23.86 -9.60
CA ALA A 225 -8.93 -24.54 -10.82
C ALA A 225 -9.44 -23.86 -12.11
N GLN A 226 -10.62 -23.23 -12.10
CA GLN A 226 -11.12 -22.49 -13.26
C GLN A 226 -10.29 -21.23 -13.58
N TYR A 227 -9.52 -20.72 -12.61
CA TYR A 227 -8.62 -19.59 -12.79
C TYR A 227 -7.15 -19.98 -12.89
N GLY A 228 -6.85 -21.29 -12.94
CA GLY A 228 -5.47 -21.79 -13.00
C GLY A 228 -4.67 -21.51 -11.72
N ILE A 229 -5.33 -21.28 -10.58
CA ILE A 229 -4.63 -21.08 -9.32
C ILE A 229 -4.14 -22.45 -8.81
N PRO A 230 -2.81 -22.67 -8.68
CA PRO A 230 -2.28 -23.96 -8.26
C PRO A 230 -2.70 -24.29 -6.82
N VAL A 231 -3.32 -25.45 -6.67
CA VAL A 231 -3.70 -26.04 -5.38
C VAL A 231 -2.92 -27.33 -5.16
N ALA A 232 -2.67 -27.71 -3.90
CA ALA A 232 -2.13 -29.03 -3.60
C ALA A 232 -3.11 -30.11 -4.08
N ASP A 233 -2.59 -31.19 -4.69
CA ASP A 233 -3.42 -32.26 -5.26
C ASP A 233 -4.37 -32.82 -4.19
N TRP A 234 -5.64 -32.99 -4.58
CA TRP A 234 -6.72 -33.27 -3.63
C TRP A 234 -7.81 -34.15 -4.22
N ARG A 235 -8.48 -34.91 -3.35
CA ARG A 235 -9.63 -35.76 -3.68
C ARG A 235 -10.63 -35.75 -2.52
N ILE A 236 -11.89 -36.06 -2.83
CA ILE A 236 -12.93 -36.31 -1.82
C ILE A 236 -13.16 -37.81 -1.72
N ALA A 237 -13.23 -38.30 -0.50
CA ALA A 237 -13.57 -39.68 -0.18
C ALA A 237 -14.83 -39.74 0.70
N ASN A 238 -15.72 -40.70 0.42
CA ASN A 238 -16.95 -40.91 1.19
C ASN A 238 -16.81 -42.08 2.18
N SER A 239 -15.75 -42.87 2.06
CA SER A 239 -15.49 -44.05 2.88
C SER A 239 -14.01 -44.19 3.23
N VAL A 240 -13.71 -45.12 4.14
CA VAL A 240 -12.33 -45.45 4.51
C VAL A 240 -11.58 -46.00 3.30
N ASP A 241 -12.20 -46.89 2.53
CA ASP A 241 -11.60 -47.48 1.34
C ASP A 241 -11.39 -46.44 0.24
N ASP A 242 -12.35 -45.52 0.04
CA ASP A 242 -12.18 -44.39 -0.87
C ASP A 242 -11.01 -43.50 -0.46
N ALA A 243 -10.84 -43.25 0.84
CA ALA A 243 -9.76 -42.40 1.37
C ALA A 243 -8.38 -43.04 1.15
N VAL A 244 -8.26 -44.35 1.38
CA VAL A 244 -7.04 -45.11 1.10
C VAL A 244 -6.74 -45.12 -0.40
N LYS A 245 -7.76 -45.32 -1.24
CA LYS A 245 -7.60 -45.29 -2.71
C LYS A 245 -7.13 -43.92 -3.17
N ALA A 246 -7.80 -42.84 -2.74
CA ALA A 246 -7.44 -41.48 -3.05
C ALA A 246 -6.02 -41.12 -2.59
N ALA A 247 -5.62 -41.53 -1.38
CA ALA A 247 -4.27 -41.31 -0.87
C ALA A 247 -3.20 -42.04 -1.70
N THR A 248 -3.52 -43.23 -2.20
CA THR A 248 -2.64 -44.01 -3.08
C THR A 248 -2.47 -43.33 -4.44
N GLU A 249 -3.55 -42.77 -5.00
CA GLU A 249 -3.52 -42.01 -6.26
C GLU A 249 -2.73 -40.70 -6.15
N ILE A 250 -2.88 -39.95 -5.05
CA ILE A 250 -2.15 -38.70 -4.77
C ILE A 250 -0.66 -38.97 -4.42
N VAL A 251 -0.36 -40.19 -3.97
CA VAL A 251 0.93 -40.62 -3.42
C VAL A 251 1.21 -40.03 -2.03
N PHE A 252 1.61 -40.89 -1.09
CA PHE A 252 2.01 -40.51 0.27
C PHE A 252 3.24 -39.57 0.31
N PRO A 253 3.45 -38.82 1.41
CA PRO A 253 2.51 -38.60 2.51
C PRO A 253 1.34 -37.69 2.13
N VAL A 254 0.20 -37.86 2.82
CA VAL A 254 -1.03 -37.08 2.60
C VAL A 254 -1.58 -36.49 3.91
N VAL A 255 -2.54 -35.60 3.76
CA VAL A 255 -3.35 -34.98 4.81
C VAL A 255 -4.79 -35.47 4.64
N VAL A 256 -5.46 -35.76 5.75
CA VAL A 256 -6.90 -36.03 5.79
C VAL A 256 -7.58 -34.89 6.57
N LYS A 257 -8.56 -34.23 5.96
CA LYS A 257 -9.42 -33.24 6.63
C LYS A 257 -10.87 -33.74 6.62
N ALA A 258 -11.55 -33.69 7.77
CA ALA A 258 -12.99 -33.92 7.87
C ALA A 258 -13.75 -32.76 7.22
N ASP A 259 -14.72 -33.06 6.36
CA ASP A 259 -15.54 -32.07 5.65
C ASP A 259 -17.02 -32.40 5.83
N ALA A 260 -17.74 -31.53 6.51
CA ALA A 260 -19.20 -31.59 6.69
C ALA A 260 -19.70 -30.15 6.90
N GLU A 261 -20.95 -29.86 6.53
CA GLU A 261 -21.51 -28.49 6.67
C GLU A 261 -21.56 -28.04 8.14
N SER A 262 -21.71 -28.99 9.06
CA SER A 262 -21.72 -28.74 10.51
C SER A 262 -20.33 -28.47 11.13
N LEU A 263 -19.23 -28.69 10.39
CA LEU A 263 -17.86 -28.60 10.89
C LEU A 263 -17.18 -27.28 10.50
N VAL A 264 -17.45 -26.23 11.28
CA VAL A 264 -16.92 -24.87 11.02
C VAL A 264 -15.47 -24.67 11.53
N HIS A 265 -15.07 -25.34 12.62
CA HIS A 265 -13.71 -25.26 13.21
C HIS A 265 -13.02 -26.63 13.26
N LYS A 266 -12.53 -27.08 12.09
CA LYS A 266 -12.02 -28.45 11.86
C LYS A 266 -10.74 -28.77 12.64
N SER A 267 -9.78 -27.84 12.72
CA SER A 267 -8.47 -28.11 13.34
C SER A 267 -8.53 -28.28 14.86
N ASP A 268 -9.26 -27.41 15.56
CA ASP A 268 -9.34 -27.41 17.04
C ASP A 268 -10.07 -28.65 17.59
N MET A 269 -10.86 -29.31 16.73
CA MET A 269 -11.57 -30.55 17.08
C MET A 269 -10.88 -31.81 16.56
N GLY A 270 -9.63 -31.75 16.10
CA GLY A 270 -8.91 -32.92 15.57
C GLY A 270 -9.50 -33.45 14.25
N GLY A 271 -10.13 -32.57 13.47
CA GLY A 271 -10.64 -32.84 12.13
C GLY A 271 -9.59 -32.71 11.04
N VAL A 272 -8.31 -32.56 11.39
CA VAL A 272 -7.19 -32.53 10.43
C VAL A 272 -6.08 -33.45 10.95
N ALA A 273 -5.64 -34.37 10.10
CA ALA A 273 -4.51 -35.26 10.36
C ALA A 273 -3.49 -35.11 9.22
N ILE A 274 -2.25 -34.76 9.55
CA ILE A 274 -1.20 -34.42 8.58
C ILE A 274 -0.11 -35.50 8.53
N ASN A 275 0.66 -35.52 7.45
CA ASN A 275 1.85 -36.36 7.27
C ASN A 275 1.58 -37.87 7.43
N LEU A 276 0.44 -38.34 6.91
CA LEU A 276 0.06 -39.75 6.92
C LEU A 276 0.82 -40.47 5.82
N LYS A 277 1.55 -41.53 6.17
CA LYS A 277 2.60 -42.13 5.32
C LYS A 277 2.17 -43.41 4.61
N ASN A 278 1.07 -44.01 5.02
CA ASN A 278 0.61 -45.30 4.50
C ASN A 278 -0.90 -45.46 4.68
N ALA A 279 -1.45 -46.49 4.04
CA ALA A 279 -2.88 -46.81 4.07
C ALA A 279 -3.40 -47.10 5.50
N GLU A 280 -2.58 -47.70 6.36
CA GLU A 280 -3.01 -48.10 7.70
C GLU A 280 -3.26 -46.89 8.60
N GLU A 281 -2.35 -45.91 8.55
CA GLU A 281 -2.54 -44.62 9.21
C GLU A 281 -3.82 -43.91 8.75
N ILE A 282 -4.15 -43.98 7.45
CA ILE A 282 -5.40 -43.42 6.90
C ILE A 282 -6.62 -44.12 7.49
N ARG A 283 -6.63 -45.46 7.54
CA ARG A 283 -7.77 -46.23 8.08
C ARG A 283 -8.07 -45.82 9.51
N VAL A 284 -7.04 -45.83 10.36
CA VAL A 284 -7.15 -45.46 11.78
C VAL A 284 -7.68 -44.03 11.93
N VAL A 285 -7.14 -43.07 11.16
CA VAL A 285 -7.56 -41.67 11.23
C VAL A 285 -9.02 -41.50 10.79
N VAL A 286 -9.42 -42.09 9.67
CA VAL A 286 -10.77 -41.92 9.11
C VAL A 286 -11.81 -42.57 10.01
N GLU A 287 -11.54 -43.76 10.55
CA GLU A 287 -12.44 -44.42 11.52
C GLU A 287 -12.62 -43.59 12.79
N ASN A 288 -11.52 -43.04 13.33
CA ASN A 288 -11.58 -42.16 14.49
C ASN A 288 -12.39 -40.89 14.21
N MET A 289 -12.21 -40.27 13.04
CA MET A 289 -13.00 -39.10 12.64
C MET A 289 -14.49 -39.44 12.47
N LYS A 290 -14.83 -40.59 11.87
CA LYS A 290 -16.23 -41.07 11.75
C LYS A 290 -16.88 -41.22 13.12
N ALA A 291 -16.21 -41.91 14.04
CA ALA A 291 -16.70 -42.12 15.40
C ALA A 291 -16.88 -40.80 16.16
N LYS A 292 -16.00 -39.82 15.94
CA LYS A 292 -16.01 -38.55 16.65
C LYS A 292 -17.07 -37.57 16.16
N PHE A 293 -17.20 -37.40 14.84
CA PHE A 293 -18.00 -36.29 14.29
C PHE A 293 -19.45 -36.65 13.99
N ASN A 294 -19.81 -37.94 13.92
CA ASN A 294 -21.17 -38.47 13.75
C ASN A 294 -22.11 -37.61 12.87
N ALA A 295 -21.60 -37.13 11.73
CA ALA A 295 -22.33 -36.27 10.80
C ALA A 295 -22.79 -37.09 9.58
N PRO A 296 -24.07 -37.05 9.18
CA PRO A 296 -24.59 -37.84 8.06
C PRO A 296 -23.92 -37.51 6.71
N ASP A 297 -23.45 -36.27 6.56
CA ASP A 297 -22.82 -35.71 5.37
C ASP A 297 -21.29 -35.74 5.43
N LEU A 298 -20.70 -36.41 6.44
CA LEU A 298 -19.25 -36.43 6.66
C LEU A 298 -18.50 -37.03 5.46
N LYS A 299 -17.62 -36.23 4.88
CA LYS A 299 -16.67 -36.61 3.84
C LYS A 299 -15.24 -36.39 4.32
N PHE A 300 -14.30 -36.95 3.58
CA PHE A 300 -12.87 -36.84 3.86
C PHE A 300 -12.16 -36.17 2.69
N PHE A 301 -11.61 -35.00 2.94
CA PHE A 301 -10.77 -34.28 2.00
C PHE A 301 -9.33 -34.80 2.13
N ILE A 302 -8.88 -35.53 1.12
CA ILE A 302 -7.53 -36.10 1.04
C ILE A 302 -6.68 -35.16 0.21
N GLN A 303 -5.54 -34.71 0.74
CA GLN A 303 -4.69 -33.72 0.08
C GLN A 303 -3.22 -34.11 0.18
N LYS A 304 -2.41 -33.76 -0.82
CA LYS A 304 -0.97 -33.95 -0.78
C LYS A 304 -0.36 -33.20 0.42
N PHE A 305 0.49 -33.87 1.20
CA PHE A 305 1.26 -33.19 2.24
C PHE A 305 2.50 -32.54 1.63
N LEU A 306 2.68 -31.24 1.84
CA LEU A 306 3.73 -30.42 1.25
C LEU A 306 4.65 -29.83 2.36
N PRO A 307 5.66 -30.58 2.84
CA PRO A 307 6.55 -30.12 3.91
C PRO A 307 7.60 -29.12 3.41
N GLY A 308 8.00 -28.17 4.27
CA GLY A 308 9.19 -27.34 4.07
C GLY A 308 9.01 -26.08 3.21
N GLY A 309 7.79 -25.79 2.75
CA GLY A 309 7.48 -24.53 2.06
C GLY A 309 7.32 -23.37 3.04
N ARG A 310 7.57 -22.15 2.59
CA ARG A 310 7.23 -20.92 3.31
C ARG A 310 5.72 -20.74 3.30
N GLU A 311 5.12 -20.59 4.47
CA GLU A 311 3.72 -20.22 4.60
C GLU A 311 3.53 -18.73 4.28
N LEU A 312 2.68 -18.46 3.29
CA LEU A 312 2.23 -17.12 2.89
C LEU A 312 0.70 -17.07 3.00
N ILE A 313 0.15 -15.85 3.00
CA ILE A 313 -1.29 -15.62 2.99
C ILE A 313 -1.63 -14.63 1.88
N ALA A 314 -2.72 -14.90 1.16
CA ALA A 314 -3.37 -13.91 0.30
C ALA A 314 -4.87 -13.85 0.60
N GLY A 315 -5.37 -12.66 0.88
CA GLY A 315 -6.77 -12.45 1.23
C GLY A 315 -7.44 -11.47 0.28
N VAL A 316 -8.77 -11.53 0.20
CA VAL A 316 -9.59 -10.53 -0.50
C VAL A 316 -10.73 -10.08 0.39
N SER A 317 -11.01 -8.78 0.39
CA SER A 317 -12.21 -8.19 0.98
C SER A 317 -12.86 -7.22 0.00
N ALA A 318 -14.13 -7.44 -0.30
CA ALA A 318 -14.94 -6.48 -1.04
C ALA A 318 -15.23 -5.25 -0.16
N LYS A 319 -14.99 -4.07 -0.71
CA LYS A 319 -15.28 -2.78 -0.08
C LYS A 319 -16.22 -1.97 -0.95
N LYS A 320 -17.21 -1.37 -0.29
CA LYS A 320 -18.10 -0.41 -0.93
C LYS A 320 -17.28 0.71 -1.56
N ASP A 321 -17.62 1.08 -2.78
CA ASP A 321 -17.02 2.16 -3.59
C ASP A 321 -15.53 1.96 -4.00
N LEU A 322 -14.81 1.01 -3.41
CA LEU A 322 -13.40 0.72 -3.71
C LEU A 322 -13.19 -0.56 -4.52
N GLY A 323 -14.18 -1.46 -4.58
CA GLY A 323 -14.02 -2.78 -5.20
C GLY A 323 -13.31 -3.76 -4.26
N HIS A 324 -12.55 -4.70 -4.82
CA HIS A 324 -11.86 -5.73 -4.03
C HIS A 324 -10.48 -5.26 -3.59
N LEU A 325 -10.21 -5.32 -2.29
CA LEU A 325 -8.87 -5.17 -1.72
C LEU A 325 -8.21 -6.54 -1.62
N ILE A 326 -7.04 -6.70 -2.23
CA ILE A 326 -6.19 -7.87 -2.10
C ILE A 326 -5.13 -7.60 -1.05
N MET A 327 -4.98 -8.53 -0.12
CA MET A 327 -3.99 -8.56 0.94
C MET A 327 -2.94 -9.62 0.61
N PHE A 328 -1.67 -9.34 0.88
CA PHE A 328 -0.60 -10.33 0.89
C PHE A 328 0.26 -10.19 2.15
N GLY A 329 0.75 -11.30 2.69
CA GLY A 329 1.67 -11.32 3.83
C GLY A 329 2.33 -12.66 4.06
N ILE A 330 3.21 -12.72 5.08
CA ILE A 330 3.71 -13.99 5.62
C ILE A 330 2.57 -14.69 6.38
N GLY A 331 2.42 -15.99 6.16
CA GLY A 331 1.45 -16.85 6.81
C GLY A 331 1.95 -17.40 8.16
N GLY A 332 1.23 -18.39 8.69
CA GLY A 332 1.54 -19.06 9.95
C GLY A 332 0.97 -18.37 11.19
N ILE A 333 1.33 -18.90 12.36
CA ILE A 333 0.69 -18.54 13.64
C ILE A 333 0.88 -17.09 14.09
N TYR A 334 1.81 -16.36 13.47
CA TYR A 334 2.16 -14.99 13.86
C TYR A 334 1.50 -13.90 13.02
N VAL A 335 0.68 -14.24 12.02
CA VAL A 335 0.00 -13.27 11.14
C VAL A 335 -0.73 -12.19 11.94
N GLU A 336 -1.56 -12.60 12.91
CA GLU A 336 -2.39 -11.70 13.72
C GLU A 336 -1.56 -10.77 14.62
N VAL A 337 -0.38 -11.23 15.04
CA VAL A 337 0.51 -10.50 15.96
C VAL A 337 1.40 -9.52 15.19
N LEU A 338 2.00 -9.96 14.08
CA LEU A 338 2.96 -9.15 13.32
C LEU A 338 2.27 -8.08 12.46
N LYS A 339 1.04 -8.35 12.00
CA LYS A 339 0.29 -7.48 11.09
C LYS A 339 1.14 -7.04 9.91
N ASP A 340 1.98 -7.95 9.40
CA ASP A 340 2.92 -7.69 8.32
C ASP A 340 2.27 -8.03 6.98
N VAL A 341 1.41 -7.12 6.53
CA VAL A 341 0.58 -7.30 5.35
C VAL A 341 0.59 -6.06 4.48
N ILE A 342 0.49 -6.26 3.17
CA ILE A 342 0.37 -5.20 2.17
C ILE A 342 -0.96 -5.35 1.44
N PHE A 343 -1.61 -4.22 1.16
CA PHE A 343 -2.88 -4.17 0.46
C PHE A 343 -2.74 -3.49 -0.91
N LYS A 344 -3.47 -4.01 -1.90
CA LYS A 344 -3.68 -3.40 -3.22
C LYS A 344 -5.15 -3.49 -3.62
N ILE A 345 -5.59 -2.61 -4.49
CA ILE A 345 -6.95 -2.65 -5.06
C ILE A 345 -6.86 -3.47 -6.35
N ALA A 346 -7.79 -4.41 -6.55
CA ALA A 346 -7.90 -5.15 -7.79
C ALA A 346 -8.43 -4.25 -8.94
N PRO A 347 -7.95 -4.39 -10.18
CA PRO A 347 -6.99 -5.40 -10.63
C PRO A 347 -5.54 -5.06 -10.26
N VAL A 348 -4.77 -6.06 -9.80
CA VAL A 348 -3.37 -5.92 -9.39
C VAL A 348 -2.44 -6.20 -10.56
N THR A 349 -1.58 -5.24 -10.86
CA THR A 349 -0.55 -5.33 -11.90
C THR A 349 0.66 -6.15 -11.46
N GLU A 350 1.55 -6.53 -12.39
CA GLU A 350 2.80 -7.23 -12.03
C GLU A 350 3.72 -6.35 -11.17
N VAL A 351 3.78 -5.05 -11.46
CA VAL A 351 4.54 -4.08 -10.67
C VAL A 351 4.02 -4.05 -9.24
N GLU A 352 2.70 -3.98 -9.06
CA GLU A 352 2.10 -3.93 -7.74
C GLU A 352 2.20 -5.25 -6.97
N ALA A 353 2.11 -6.40 -7.65
CA ALA A 353 2.35 -7.69 -7.03
C ALA A 353 3.79 -7.82 -6.54
N ASN A 354 4.78 -7.36 -7.32
CA ASN A 354 6.18 -7.27 -6.86
C ASN A 354 6.32 -6.36 -5.64
N GLU A 355 5.69 -5.18 -5.66
CA GLU A 355 5.66 -4.26 -4.51
C GLU A 355 5.03 -4.91 -3.26
N MET A 356 3.98 -5.73 -3.42
CA MET A 356 3.38 -6.46 -2.30
C MET A 356 4.40 -7.40 -1.64
N LEU A 357 5.20 -8.11 -2.44
CA LEU A 357 6.24 -9.01 -1.94
C LEU A 357 7.43 -8.26 -1.34
N SER A 358 7.84 -7.13 -1.92
CA SER A 358 9.03 -6.39 -1.45
C SER A 358 8.76 -5.52 -0.21
N ASN A 359 7.52 -5.10 0.02
CA ASN A 359 7.19 -4.10 1.03
C ASN A 359 6.67 -4.67 2.36
N ILE A 360 6.47 -5.98 2.47
CA ILE A 360 6.33 -6.61 3.78
C ILE A 360 7.64 -6.43 4.58
N LYS A 361 7.54 -6.18 5.89
CA LYS A 361 8.69 -5.99 6.79
C LYS A 361 9.62 -7.20 6.78
N THR A 362 9.06 -8.38 6.54
CA THR A 362 9.75 -9.66 6.49
C THR A 362 10.16 -10.09 5.08
N ALA A 363 10.21 -9.17 4.09
CA ALA A 363 10.53 -9.48 2.69
C ALA A 363 11.84 -10.28 2.52
N LYS A 364 12.84 -10.06 3.38
CA LYS A 364 14.09 -10.83 3.38
C LYS A 364 13.89 -12.32 3.60
N LEU A 365 12.83 -12.74 4.30
CA LEU A 365 12.50 -14.17 4.47
C LEU A 365 12.10 -14.83 3.14
N LEU A 366 11.60 -14.05 2.17
CA LEU A 366 11.26 -14.54 0.84
C LEU A 366 12.52 -14.82 0.00
N GLU A 367 13.66 -14.21 0.34
CA GLU A 367 14.94 -14.37 -0.37
C GLU A 367 15.77 -15.54 0.18
N GLY A 368 15.36 -16.11 1.30
CA GLY A 368 16.06 -17.16 2.01
C GLY A 368 16.80 -16.63 3.23
N VAL A 369 17.00 -17.49 4.22
CA VAL A 369 17.76 -17.24 5.44
C VAL A 369 18.73 -18.40 5.67
N ARG A 370 19.73 -18.26 6.54
CA ARG A 370 20.81 -19.26 6.77
C ARG A 370 20.36 -20.73 6.60
N GLY A 371 20.76 -21.35 5.49
CA GLY A 371 20.49 -22.77 5.18
C GLY A 371 19.19 -23.05 4.42
N GLU A 372 18.32 -22.06 4.26
CA GLU A 372 17.06 -22.12 3.53
C GLU A 372 17.14 -21.25 2.26
N LYS A 373 16.70 -21.80 1.14
CA LYS A 373 16.61 -21.05 -0.10
C LYS A 373 15.39 -20.13 -0.12
N GLY A 374 15.43 -19.10 -0.95
CA GLY A 374 14.30 -18.22 -1.22
C GLY A 374 13.15 -18.95 -1.91
N ILE A 375 12.03 -18.26 -2.03
CA ILE A 375 10.84 -18.75 -2.72
C ILE A 375 10.84 -18.37 -4.20
N ASP A 376 10.05 -19.09 -5.00
CA ASP A 376 9.68 -18.67 -6.35
C ASP A 376 8.68 -17.51 -6.27
N LYS A 377 9.23 -16.29 -6.32
CA LYS A 377 8.44 -15.06 -6.33
C LYS A 377 7.51 -15.00 -7.55
N ALA A 378 7.88 -15.57 -8.70
CA ALA A 378 7.08 -15.51 -9.92
C ALA A 378 5.79 -16.33 -9.77
N SER A 379 5.86 -17.54 -9.22
CA SER A 379 4.67 -18.35 -8.91
C SER A 379 3.72 -17.64 -7.94
N VAL A 380 4.25 -16.96 -6.91
CA VAL A 380 3.41 -16.22 -5.95
C VAL A 380 2.75 -15.00 -6.60
N ILE A 381 3.49 -14.26 -7.43
CA ILE A 381 2.96 -13.13 -8.20
C ILE A 381 1.84 -13.59 -9.13
N GLU A 382 2.02 -14.71 -9.84
CA GLU A 382 0.98 -15.26 -10.71
C GLU A 382 -0.28 -15.66 -9.93
N ILE A 383 -0.14 -16.25 -8.74
CA ILE A 383 -1.28 -16.54 -7.85
C ILE A 383 -2.03 -15.24 -7.49
N ILE A 384 -1.32 -14.17 -7.10
CA ILE A 384 -1.93 -12.88 -6.76
C ILE A 384 -2.66 -12.27 -7.95
N GLN A 385 -2.07 -12.32 -9.15
CA GLN A 385 -2.69 -11.78 -10.36
C GLN A 385 -3.91 -12.60 -10.80
N ARG A 386 -3.86 -13.93 -10.74
CA ARG A 386 -5.01 -14.81 -11.02
C ARG A 386 -6.12 -14.62 -10.00
N LEU A 387 -5.79 -14.51 -8.72
CA LEU A 387 -6.72 -14.13 -7.66
C LEU A 387 -7.37 -12.78 -7.95
N SER A 388 -6.58 -11.81 -8.41
CA SER A 388 -7.07 -10.49 -8.79
C SER A 388 -8.06 -10.54 -9.94
N GLN A 389 -7.76 -11.30 -11.00
CA GLN A 389 -8.69 -11.46 -12.11
C GLN A 389 -9.97 -12.18 -11.66
N LEU A 390 -9.85 -13.21 -10.82
CA LEU A 390 -10.99 -13.96 -10.26
C LEU A 390 -12.00 -13.06 -9.58
N VAL A 391 -11.56 -12.17 -8.70
CA VAL A 391 -12.48 -11.31 -7.94
C VAL A 391 -13.01 -10.13 -8.76
N CYS A 392 -12.25 -9.66 -9.77
CA CYS A 392 -12.78 -8.72 -10.76
C CYS A 392 -13.88 -9.35 -11.63
N ASP A 393 -13.71 -10.61 -12.04
CA ASP A 393 -14.67 -11.34 -12.86
C ASP A 393 -15.91 -11.79 -12.07
N LEU A 394 -15.76 -12.00 -10.76
CA LEU A 394 -16.78 -12.52 -9.85
C LEU A 394 -17.03 -11.55 -8.69
N PRO A 395 -17.63 -10.38 -8.96
CA PRO A 395 -17.74 -9.30 -7.97
C PRO A 395 -18.65 -9.64 -6.78
N MET A 396 -19.39 -10.74 -6.85
CA MET A 396 -20.20 -11.23 -5.75
C MET A 396 -19.37 -11.82 -4.60
N ILE A 397 -18.12 -12.20 -4.82
CA ILE A 397 -17.25 -12.67 -3.75
C ILE A 397 -17.03 -11.54 -2.74
N GLN A 398 -17.45 -11.74 -1.50
CA GLN A 398 -17.33 -10.76 -0.42
C GLN A 398 -15.99 -10.85 0.29
N GLU A 399 -15.57 -12.08 0.59
CA GLU A 399 -14.31 -12.37 1.28
C GLU A 399 -13.70 -13.64 0.70
N MET A 400 -12.38 -13.65 0.59
CA MET A 400 -11.61 -14.83 0.20
C MET A 400 -10.33 -14.89 1.03
N ASP A 401 -9.95 -16.08 1.46
CA ASP A 401 -8.71 -16.31 2.19
C ASP A 401 -7.99 -17.50 1.57
N LEU A 402 -6.74 -17.31 1.15
CA LEU A 402 -5.82 -18.34 0.70
C LEU A 402 -4.74 -18.49 1.78
N ASN A 403 -4.95 -19.42 2.70
CA ASN A 403 -4.16 -19.51 3.92
C ASN A 403 -4.03 -20.96 4.44
N PRO A 404 -2.88 -21.63 4.25
CA PRO A 404 -1.65 -21.08 3.69
C PRO A 404 -1.54 -21.26 2.17
N ILE A 405 -0.79 -20.35 1.55
CA ILE A 405 -0.07 -20.59 0.30
C ILE A 405 1.32 -21.09 0.69
N MET A 406 1.67 -22.32 0.28
CA MET A 406 2.99 -22.92 0.48
C MET A 406 3.90 -22.56 -0.69
N ALA A 407 4.91 -21.74 -0.44
CA ALA A 407 5.89 -21.31 -1.45
C ALA A 407 7.25 -22.01 -1.27
N PHE A 408 7.75 -22.61 -2.35
CA PHE A 408 9.01 -23.33 -2.46
C PHE A 408 9.97 -22.59 -3.38
N GLU A 409 11.19 -23.10 -3.57
CA GLU A 409 12.19 -22.52 -4.49
C GLU A 409 11.71 -22.44 -5.94
N ASP A 410 10.84 -23.36 -6.37
CA ASP A 410 10.47 -23.57 -7.78
C ASP A 410 8.96 -23.47 -8.07
N LYS A 411 8.11 -23.28 -7.06
CA LYS A 411 6.65 -23.28 -7.19
C LYS A 411 5.95 -22.77 -5.94
N ALA A 412 4.66 -22.46 -6.07
CA ALA A 412 3.78 -22.19 -4.95
C ALA A 412 2.41 -22.89 -5.12
N PHE A 413 1.82 -23.32 -4.00
CA PHE A 413 0.51 -23.99 -3.98
C PHE A 413 -0.38 -23.44 -2.87
N VAL A 414 -1.65 -23.20 -3.19
CA VAL A 414 -2.69 -22.99 -2.19
C VAL A 414 -3.00 -24.33 -1.50
N VAL A 415 -2.94 -24.37 -0.17
CA VAL A 415 -3.18 -25.58 0.63
C VAL A 415 -4.49 -25.51 1.41
N ASP A 416 -4.97 -24.30 1.69
CA ASP A 416 -6.31 -24.10 2.21
C ASP A 416 -6.90 -22.79 1.70
N ALA A 417 -8.22 -22.80 1.50
CA ALA A 417 -8.92 -21.65 0.99
C ALA A 417 -10.35 -21.58 1.50
N ARG A 418 -10.84 -20.37 1.73
CA ARG A 418 -12.21 -20.09 2.14
C ARG A 418 -12.77 -18.95 1.30
N ILE A 419 -14.02 -19.08 0.84
CA ILE A 419 -14.67 -18.08 -0.01
C ILE A 419 -16.09 -17.83 0.50
N LYS A 420 -16.41 -16.55 0.67
CA LYS A 420 -17.73 -16.01 1.03
C LYS A 420 -18.30 -15.23 -0.15
N ILE A 421 -19.58 -15.42 -0.46
CA ILE A 421 -20.26 -14.90 -1.67
C ILE A 421 -21.48 -14.03 -1.39
#